data_AF-A0A4R1XLY1-F1
#
_entry.id   AF-A0A4R1XLY1-F1
#
_cell.length_a   1.000
_cell.length_b   1.000
_cell.length_c   1.000
_cell.angle_alpha   90.00
_cell.angle_beta   90.00
_cell.angle_gamma   90.00
#
_symmetry.space_group_name_H-M   'P 1'
#
loop_
_entity.id
_entity.type
_entity.pdbx_description
1 polymer ?
#
loop_
_entity_poly.entity_id
_entity_poly.type
_entity_poly.pdbx_seq_one_letter_code
_entity_poly.pdbx_strand_id
1 'polypeptide(L)'
;MKQLEEKSKAIAPEDDPNLKGTPVLGFKLQDSTFDSVKARLKNYQLGGESYAGGPVLENDGSGFDIEGLRSTQFAFDANNKLHYVFMNIDGTQDKQASYNRIVSYIKERGYKVVRSKEPFVGDRLTEFVSPAQETITVSAPHLDFTVYVEYVSPKFLQMRNATQQQSQQDKTNKESANF
;
A
#
# COMPACT_ATOMS: atom_id res chain seq x y z
N MET A 1 6.63 47.52 15.09
CA MET A 1 6.07 46.73 13.97
C MET A 1 6.41 45.27 14.21
N LYS A 2 5.42 44.38 14.31
CA LYS A 2 5.66 42.93 14.42
C LYS A 2 6.13 42.44 13.05
N GLN A 3 7.36 41.93 12.97
CA GLN A 3 7.78 41.11 11.84
C GLN A 3 6.99 39.81 11.93
N LEU A 4 6.06 39.61 11.00
CA LEU A 4 5.49 38.30 10.72
C LEU A 4 6.57 37.52 9.98
N GLU A 5 7.24 36.60 10.68
CA GLU A 5 8.03 35.56 10.04
C GLU A 5 7.08 34.74 9.16
N GLU A 6 7.15 34.95 7.84
CA GLU A 6 6.69 33.95 6.87
C GLU A 6 7.55 32.71 7.08
N LYS A 7 7.06 31.78 7.91
CA LYS A 7 7.54 30.39 7.88
C LYS A 7 7.37 29.92 6.44
N SER A 8 8.48 29.78 5.70
CA SER A 8 8.46 29.13 4.39
C SER A 8 7.75 27.79 4.59
N LYS A 9 6.58 27.59 3.95
CA LYS A 9 5.91 26.30 3.99
C LYS A 9 6.92 25.27 3.49
N ALA A 10 7.37 24.39 4.39
CA ALA A 10 8.24 23.29 4.00
C ALA A 10 7.55 22.51 2.87
N ILE A 11 8.32 22.19 1.82
CA ILE A 11 7.84 21.36 0.71
C ILE A 11 7.38 20.03 1.31
N ALA A 12 6.21 19.54 0.90
CA ALA A 12 5.74 18.25 1.39
C ALA A 12 6.65 17.13 0.85
N PRO A 13 6.91 16.04 1.60
CA PRO A 13 7.89 15.03 1.19
C PRO A 13 7.62 14.44 -0.21
N GLU A 14 6.35 14.16 -0.51
CA GLU A 14 5.93 13.65 -1.81
C GLU A 14 6.26 14.58 -3.00
N ASP A 15 6.37 15.89 -2.77
CA ASP A 15 6.64 16.89 -3.81
C ASP A 15 8.15 17.16 -3.97
N ASP A 16 9.01 16.67 -3.07
CA ASP A 16 10.46 16.86 -3.16
C ASP A 16 11.07 15.96 -4.25
N PRO A 17 11.68 16.52 -5.32
CA PRO A 17 12.25 15.73 -6.42
C PRO A 17 13.49 14.91 -6.03
N ASN A 18 14.11 15.22 -4.90
CA ASN A 18 15.28 14.50 -4.39
C ASN A 18 14.91 13.19 -3.71
N LEU A 19 13.67 13.09 -3.19
CA LEU A 19 13.14 11.89 -2.57
C LEU A 19 12.73 10.85 -3.61
N LYS A 20 13.18 9.61 -3.42
CA LYS A 20 13.17 8.51 -4.41
C LYS A 20 12.25 7.35 -4.04
N GLY A 21 11.48 7.47 -2.96
CA GLY A 21 10.45 6.51 -2.60
C GLY A 21 9.47 6.28 -3.74
N THR A 22 8.95 5.04 -3.85
CA THR A 22 8.04 4.71 -4.93
C THR A 22 6.78 5.56 -4.87
N PRO A 23 6.44 6.28 -5.96
CA PRO A 23 5.22 7.07 -6.01
C PRO A 23 3.99 6.18 -6.09
N VAL A 24 2.98 6.48 -5.27
CA VAL A 24 1.68 5.81 -5.23
C VAL A 24 0.62 6.78 -4.72
N LEU A 25 -0.50 6.94 -5.44
CA LEU A 25 -1.62 7.81 -5.06
C LEU A 25 -1.23 9.25 -4.67
N GLY A 26 -0.19 9.81 -5.29
CA GLY A 26 0.31 11.16 -4.96
C GLY A 26 1.21 11.24 -3.72
N PHE A 27 1.61 10.10 -3.16
CA PHE A 27 2.53 9.95 -2.05
C PHE A 27 3.77 9.14 -2.45
N LYS A 28 4.78 9.07 -1.58
CA LYS A 28 5.98 8.27 -1.78
C LYS A 28 6.21 7.34 -0.60
N LEU A 29 6.41 6.05 -0.86
CA LEU A 29 6.83 5.12 0.19
C LEU A 29 8.14 5.57 0.82
N GLN A 30 8.30 5.33 2.12
CA GLN A 30 9.42 5.67 2.99
C GLN A 30 9.67 7.19 3.19
N ASP A 31 9.09 8.03 2.35
CA ASP A 31 9.30 9.48 2.35
C ASP A 31 8.12 10.25 2.95
N SER A 32 6.90 10.00 2.45
CA SER A 32 5.67 10.65 2.93
C SER A 32 5.42 10.34 4.40
N THR A 33 4.85 11.32 5.11
CA THR A 33 4.59 11.23 6.55
C THR A 33 3.11 11.07 6.84
N PHE A 34 2.79 10.60 8.05
CA PHE A 34 1.40 10.54 8.53
C PHE A 34 0.66 11.87 8.32
N ASP A 35 1.27 12.99 8.75
CA ASP A 35 0.65 14.31 8.62
C ASP A 35 0.53 14.77 7.16
N SER A 36 1.51 14.47 6.29
CA SER A 36 1.43 14.87 4.87
C SER A 36 0.34 14.10 4.13
N VAL A 37 0.20 12.80 4.42
CA VAL A 37 -0.87 11.95 3.88
C VAL A 37 -2.22 12.41 4.40
N LYS A 38 -2.38 12.53 5.72
CA LYS A 38 -3.61 12.96 6.37
C LYS A 38 -4.11 14.31 5.86
N ALA A 39 -3.22 15.26 5.58
CA ALA A 39 -3.58 16.58 5.07
C ALA A 39 -4.18 16.55 3.65
N ARG A 40 -3.91 15.50 2.86
CA ARG A 40 -4.38 15.36 1.47
C ARG A 40 -5.54 14.37 1.31
N LEU A 41 -5.81 13.54 2.31
CA LEU A 41 -6.92 12.59 2.28
C LEU A 41 -8.27 13.27 2.58
N LYS A 42 -9.31 12.81 1.89
CA LYS A 42 -10.72 13.07 2.22
C LYS A 42 -11.32 11.84 2.90
N ASN A 43 -12.42 11.99 3.62
CA ASN A 43 -13.20 10.87 4.20
C ASN A 43 -12.34 9.74 4.80
N TYR A 44 -11.38 10.10 5.66
CA TYR A 44 -10.47 9.14 6.26
C TYR A 44 -10.84 8.83 7.71
N GLN A 45 -10.39 7.67 8.18
CA GLN A 45 -10.45 7.26 9.58
C GLN A 45 -9.13 6.61 10.01
N LEU A 46 -8.98 6.37 11.32
CA LEU A 46 -7.83 5.63 11.87
C LEU A 46 -8.14 4.12 11.88
N GLY A 47 -7.24 3.31 11.30
CA GLY A 47 -7.37 1.86 11.17
C GLY A 47 -6.63 1.03 12.24
N GLY A 48 -6.09 1.68 13.28
CA GLY A 48 -5.30 1.04 14.33
C GLY A 48 -3.78 1.17 14.13
N GLU A 49 -3.04 0.15 14.57
CA GLU A 49 -1.57 0.10 14.51
C GLU A 49 -1.10 -0.86 13.41
N SER A 50 -0.04 -0.47 12.70
CA SER A 50 0.56 -1.22 11.61
C SER A 50 1.56 -2.26 12.10
N TYR A 51 1.94 -3.20 11.22
CA TYR A 51 3.05 -4.12 11.48
C TYR A 51 4.39 -3.41 11.75
N ALA A 52 4.54 -2.15 11.32
CA ALA A 52 5.75 -1.35 11.56
C ALA A 52 5.64 -0.45 12.82
N GLY A 53 4.58 -0.60 13.63
CA GLY A 53 4.40 0.08 14.91
C GLY A 53 3.93 1.53 14.80
N GLY A 54 3.41 1.94 13.65
CA GLY A 54 2.85 3.27 13.42
C GLY A 54 1.35 3.23 13.15
N PRO A 55 0.69 4.39 13.06
CA PRO A 55 -0.75 4.44 12.78
C PRO A 55 -1.10 3.89 11.39
N VAL A 56 -2.38 3.58 11.21
CA VAL A 56 -2.98 3.30 9.90
C VAL A 56 -4.05 4.36 9.59
N LEU A 57 -4.02 4.91 8.38
CA LEU A 57 -5.11 5.71 7.83
C LEU A 57 -5.88 4.89 6.81
N GLU A 58 -7.20 4.87 6.92
CA GLU A 58 -8.09 4.26 5.93
C GLU A 58 -8.91 5.34 5.25
N ASN A 59 -9.18 5.19 3.96
CA ASN A 59 -10.04 6.09 3.18
C ASN A 59 -10.95 5.26 2.26
N ASP A 60 -12.14 5.79 1.97
CA ASP A 60 -13.19 5.17 1.14
C ASP A 60 -12.92 5.22 -0.39
N GLY A 61 -11.69 5.52 -0.80
CA GLY A 61 -11.30 5.74 -2.18
C GLY A 61 -11.61 7.16 -2.69
N SER A 62 -12.40 7.96 -1.97
CA SER A 62 -12.73 9.32 -2.40
C SER A 62 -11.51 10.23 -2.36
N GLY A 63 -11.47 11.19 -3.29
CA GLY A 63 -10.32 12.09 -3.46
C GLY A 63 -9.28 11.56 -4.44
N PHE A 64 -9.38 10.31 -4.88
CA PHE A 64 -8.62 9.76 -5.99
C PHE A 64 -9.51 9.64 -7.23
N ASP A 65 -9.02 10.10 -8.37
CA ASP A 65 -9.72 9.97 -9.67
C ASP A 65 -9.43 8.58 -10.26
N ILE A 66 -9.86 7.53 -9.54
CA ILE A 66 -9.63 6.13 -9.91
C ILE A 66 -10.98 5.41 -9.89
N GLU A 67 -11.45 5.08 -11.09
CA GLU A 67 -12.66 4.28 -11.27
C GLU A 67 -12.59 2.96 -10.50
N GLY A 68 -13.67 2.65 -9.78
CA GLY A 68 -13.82 1.42 -9.01
C GLY A 68 -13.04 1.37 -7.69
N LEU A 69 -12.26 2.37 -7.32
CA LEU A 69 -11.55 2.37 -6.03
C LEU A 69 -12.55 2.45 -4.87
N ARG A 70 -12.59 1.40 -4.04
CA ARG A 70 -13.53 1.25 -2.92
C ARG A 70 -12.92 1.60 -1.57
N SER A 71 -11.62 1.34 -1.41
CA SER A 71 -10.91 1.73 -0.20
C SER A 71 -9.41 1.78 -0.42
N THR A 72 -8.76 2.53 0.46
CA THR A 72 -7.31 2.60 0.58
C THR A 72 -6.90 2.46 2.04
N GLN A 73 -5.70 1.92 2.27
CA GLN A 73 -5.04 1.98 3.57
C GLN A 73 -3.61 2.48 3.41
N PHE A 74 -3.19 3.34 4.33
CA PHE A 74 -1.84 3.87 4.42
C PHE A 74 -1.30 3.52 5.79
N ALA A 75 -0.28 2.66 5.86
CA ALA A 75 0.29 2.24 7.14
C ALA A 75 1.69 2.82 7.31
N PHE A 76 1.92 3.39 8.50
CA PHE A 76 3.14 4.11 8.84
C PHE A 76 3.99 3.31 9.82
N ASP A 77 5.28 3.62 9.93
CA ASP A 77 6.11 3.13 11.04
C ASP A 77 6.03 4.04 12.28
N ALA A 78 6.69 3.65 13.36
CA ALA A 78 6.77 4.43 14.59
C ALA A 78 7.37 5.84 14.42
N ASN A 79 8.09 6.11 13.32
CA ASN A 79 8.60 7.45 12.97
C ASN A 79 7.66 8.20 12.02
N ASN A 80 6.41 7.75 11.89
CA ASN A 80 5.38 8.28 11.02
C ASN A 80 5.75 8.29 9.53
N LYS A 81 6.63 7.38 9.06
CA LYS A 81 6.96 7.23 7.63
C LYS A 81 6.05 6.22 6.96
N LEU A 82 5.60 6.51 5.74
CA LEU A 82 4.70 5.65 4.98
C LEU A 82 5.42 4.37 4.53
N HIS A 83 4.93 3.19 4.87
CA HIS A 83 5.62 1.94 4.56
C HIS A 83 4.77 0.92 3.80
N TYR A 84 3.47 1.16 3.73
CA TYR A 84 2.49 0.30 3.09
C TYR A 84 1.34 1.12 2.53
N VAL A 85 0.94 0.82 1.29
CA VAL A 85 -0.28 1.32 0.68
C VAL A 85 -1.07 0.15 0.11
N PHE A 86 -2.35 0.07 0.47
CA PHE A 86 -3.29 -0.91 -0.05
C PHE A 86 -4.41 -0.22 -0.80
N MET A 87 -4.87 -0.84 -1.87
CA MET A 87 -6.05 -0.43 -2.64
C MET A 87 -6.96 -1.63 -2.86
N ASN A 88 -8.25 -1.42 -2.67
CA ASN A 88 -9.32 -2.32 -3.04
C ASN A 88 -10.07 -1.70 -4.22
N ILE A 89 -10.06 -2.37 -5.38
CA ILE A 89 -10.68 -1.89 -6.61
C ILE A 89 -11.75 -2.88 -7.05
N ASP A 90 -12.96 -2.36 -7.27
CA ASP A 90 -14.10 -3.10 -7.76
C ASP A 90 -13.87 -3.59 -9.20
N GLY A 91 -13.93 -4.91 -9.38
CA GLY A 91 -13.84 -5.60 -10.66
C GLY A 91 -15.14 -6.32 -11.05
N THR A 92 -16.29 -5.95 -10.46
CA THR A 92 -17.59 -6.60 -10.73
C THR A 92 -18.02 -6.54 -12.20
N GLN A 93 -17.63 -5.49 -12.93
CA GLN A 93 -17.91 -5.39 -14.36
C GLN A 93 -16.98 -6.27 -15.20
N ASP A 94 -15.66 -6.07 -15.06
CA ASP A 94 -14.65 -6.86 -15.75
C ASP A 94 -13.35 -6.91 -14.93
N LYS A 95 -13.28 -7.85 -13.99
CA LYS A 95 -12.12 -8.08 -13.13
C LYS A 95 -10.84 -8.34 -13.93
N GLN A 96 -10.96 -9.02 -15.08
CA GLN A 96 -9.80 -9.35 -15.91
C GLN A 96 -9.25 -8.10 -16.59
N ALA A 97 -10.11 -7.25 -17.15
CA ALA A 97 -9.70 -5.97 -17.71
C ALA A 97 -9.13 -5.05 -16.64
N SER A 98 -9.78 -4.93 -15.47
CA SER A 98 -9.26 -4.13 -14.34
C SER A 98 -7.86 -4.57 -13.92
N TYR A 99 -7.66 -5.88 -13.73
CA TYR A 99 -6.35 -6.44 -13.41
C TYR A 99 -5.30 -6.11 -14.48
N ASN A 100 -5.61 -6.37 -15.76
CA ASN A 100 -4.68 -6.15 -16.86
C ASN A 100 -4.33 -4.65 -17.02
N ARG A 101 -5.30 -3.75 -16.79
CA ARG A 101 -5.09 -2.29 -16.83
C ARG A 101 -4.11 -1.85 -15.74
N ILE A 102 -4.30 -2.32 -14.52
CA ILE A 102 -3.43 -1.99 -13.38
C ILE A 102 -2.01 -2.54 -13.60
N VAL A 103 -1.89 -3.80 -14.02
CA VAL A 103 -0.60 -4.42 -14.37
C VAL A 103 0.12 -3.62 -15.45
N SER A 104 -0.59 -3.20 -16.50
CA SER A 104 -0.01 -2.41 -17.59
C SER A 104 0.48 -1.05 -17.10
N TYR A 105 -0.35 -0.35 -16.31
CA TYR A 105 0.02 0.94 -15.70
C TYR A 105 1.29 0.86 -14.84
N ILE A 106 1.43 -0.18 -14.02
CA ILE A 106 2.61 -0.37 -13.17
C ILE A 106 3.84 -0.71 -14.04
N LYS A 107 3.66 -1.52 -15.08
CA LYS A 107 4.74 -1.89 -16.01
C LYS A 107 5.26 -0.67 -16.81
N GLU A 108 4.38 0.24 -17.22
CA GLU A 108 4.75 1.49 -17.93
C GLU A 108 5.64 2.40 -17.09
N ARG A 109 5.66 2.26 -15.76
CA ARG A 109 6.58 2.97 -14.85
C ARG A 109 8.00 2.39 -14.84
N GLY A 110 8.26 1.33 -15.61
CA GLY A 110 9.57 0.69 -15.72
C GLY A 110 9.92 -0.23 -14.56
N TYR A 111 8.94 -0.64 -13.75
CA TYR A 111 9.18 -1.57 -12.64
C TYR A 111 9.36 -3.00 -13.14
N LYS A 112 10.26 -3.75 -12.48
CA LYS A 112 10.62 -5.09 -12.92
C LYS A 112 9.60 -6.10 -12.41
N VAL A 113 9.01 -6.89 -13.29
CA VAL A 113 8.21 -8.07 -12.90
C VAL A 113 9.14 -9.11 -12.29
N VAL A 114 8.85 -9.55 -11.07
CA VAL A 114 9.61 -10.60 -10.36
C VAL A 114 8.85 -11.91 -10.25
N ARG A 115 7.51 -11.86 -10.36
CA ARG A 115 6.65 -13.05 -10.36
C ARG A 115 5.36 -12.76 -11.13
N SER A 116 4.88 -13.73 -11.90
CA SER A 116 3.52 -13.70 -12.46
C SER A 116 2.86 -15.08 -12.36
N LYS A 117 1.57 -15.09 -12.02
CA LYS A 117 0.68 -16.26 -11.98
C LYS A 117 -0.58 -15.89 -12.76
N GLU A 118 -0.75 -16.49 -13.93
CA GLU A 118 -1.87 -16.23 -14.84
C GLU A 118 -2.51 -17.54 -15.33
N PRO A 119 -3.24 -18.25 -14.45
CA PRO A 119 -3.89 -19.48 -14.84
C PRO A 119 -5.12 -19.19 -15.72
N PHE A 120 -5.55 -20.18 -16.51
CA PHE A 120 -6.82 -20.12 -17.23
C PHE A 120 -8.03 -20.05 -16.27
N VAL A 121 -7.96 -20.78 -15.15
CA VAL A 121 -8.90 -20.72 -14.02
C VAL A 121 -8.11 -20.65 -12.72
N GLY A 122 -8.43 -19.69 -11.85
CA GLY A 122 -7.79 -19.52 -10.54
C GLY A 122 -7.32 -18.08 -10.28
N ASP A 123 -6.65 -17.88 -9.15
CA ASP A 123 -6.18 -16.55 -8.75
C ASP A 123 -5.09 -16.05 -9.69
N ARG A 124 -5.19 -14.77 -10.05
CA ARG A 124 -4.16 -14.05 -10.80
C ARG A 124 -3.33 -13.20 -9.85
N LEU A 125 -2.03 -13.14 -10.11
CA LEU A 125 -1.09 -12.35 -9.32
C LEU A 125 0.10 -11.92 -10.19
N THR A 126 0.50 -10.66 -10.07
CA THR A 126 1.75 -10.15 -10.63
C THR A 126 2.44 -9.33 -9.54
N GLU A 127 3.70 -9.69 -9.27
CA GLU A 127 4.56 -8.95 -8.35
C GLU A 127 5.64 -8.21 -9.14
N PHE A 128 5.86 -6.96 -8.77
CA PHE A 128 6.90 -6.08 -9.28
C PHE A 128 7.84 -5.66 -8.17
N VAL A 129 9.04 -5.24 -8.55
CA VAL A 129 9.98 -4.53 -7.68
C VAL A 129 10.30 -3.17 -8.31
N SER A 130 10.18 -2.12 -7.49
CA SER A 130 10.55 -0.75 -7.85
C SER A 130 12.07 -0.54 -7.81
N PRO A 131 12.61 0.55 -8.40
CA PRO A 131 14.02 0.91 -8.24
C PRO A 131 14.46 1.10 -6.78
N ALA A 132 13.54 1.49 -5.89
CA ALA A 132 13.77 1.64 -4.46
C ALA A 132 13.59 0.32 -3.67
N GLN A 133 13.53 -0.82 -4.37
CA GLN A 133 13.42 -2.18 -3.80
C GLN A 133 12.11 -2.43 -3.04
N GLU A 134 11.04 -1.68 -3.34
CA GLU A 134 9.71 -1.94 -2.78
C GLU A 134 8.95 -2.93 -3.65
N THR A 135 8.19 -3.82 -3.00
CA THR A 135 7.36 -4.80 -3.69
C THR A 135 6.00 -4.20 -4.00
N ILE A 136 5.53 -4.43 -5.23
CA ILE A 136 4.19 -4.04 -5.66
C ILE A 136 3.47 -5.29 -6.12
N THR A 137 2.33 -5.60 -5.52
CA THR A 137 1.54 -6.79 -5.85
C THR A 137 0.20 -6.37 -6.40
N VAL A 138 -0.15 -6.88 -7.58
CA VAL A 138 -1.52 -6.84 -8.10
C VAL A 138 -2.08 -8.25 -7.99
N SER A 139 -3.23 -8.42 -7.33
CA SER A 139 -3.88 -9.72 -7.22
C SER A 139 -5.37 -9.64 -7.54
N ALA A 140 -5.88 -10.68 -8.19
CA ALA A 140 -7.29 -10.86 -8.47
C ALA A 140 -7.67 -12.30 -8.07
N PRO A 141 -8.14 -12.51 -6.82
CA PRO A 141 -8.57 -13.82 -6.36
C PRO A 141 -9.71 -14.36 -7.21
N HIS A 142 -9.79 -15.67 -7.41
CA HIS A 142 -10.79 -16.27 -8.29
C HIS A 142 -12.22 -16.05 -7.77
N LEU A 143 -12.42 -16.25 -6.47
CA LEU A 143 -13.73 -16.25 -5.79
C LEU A 143 -14.16 -14.85 -5.31
N ASP A 144 -13.37 -13.83 -5.59
CA ASP A 144 -13.65 -12.44 -5.24
C ASP A 144 -13.84 -11.62 -6.53
N PHE A 145 -14.71 -10.61 -6.52
CA PHE A 145 -14.86 -9.67 -7.65
C PHE A 145 -13.92 -8.46 -7.54
N THR A 146 -13.00 -8.48 -6.57
CA THR A 146 -12.08 -7.39 -6.28
C THR A 146 -10.70 -7.61 -6.92
N VAL A 147 -10.07 -6.51 -7.34
CA VAL A 147 -8.63 -6.45 -7.61
C VAL A 147 -7.96 -5.70 -6.48
N TYR A 148 -6.94 -6.33 -5.90
CA TYR A 148 -6.14 -5.74 -4.83
C TYR A 148 -4.80 -5.26 -5.37
N VAL A 149 -4.36 -4.12 -4.85
CA VAL A 149 -3.03 -3.58 -5.13
C VAL A 149 -2.34 -3.23 -3.83
N GLU A 150 -1.17 -3.80 -3.60
CA GLU A 150 -0.32 -3.51 -2.45
C GLU A 150 1.00 -2.91 -2.91
N TYR A 151 1.45 -1.85 -2.23
CA TYR A 151 2.82 -1.34 -2.29
C TYR A 151 3.40 -1.53 -0.89
N VAL A 152 4.54 -2.22 -0.78
CA VAL A 152 5.12 -2.57 0.51
C VAL A 152 6.64 -2.37 0.50
N SER A 153 7.14 -1.66 1.51
CA SER A 153 8.58 -1.53 1.74
C SER A 153 9.18 -2.83 2.29
N PRO A 154 10.48 -3.10 2.07
CA PRO A 154 11.16 -4.27 2.62
C PRO A 154 11.02 -4.41 4.14
N LYS A 155 11.17 -3.30 4.87
CA LYS A 155 11.02 -3.26 6.33
C LYS A 155 9.63 -3.72 6.77
N PHE A 156 8.58 -3.20 6.13
CA PHE A 156 7.21 -3.59 6.47
C PHE A 156 6.93 -5.06 6.16
N LEU A 157 7.43 -5.54 5.02
CA LEU A 157 7.27 -6.95 4.63
C LEU A 157 7.96 -7.88 5.64
N GLN A 158 9.17 -7.53 6.09
CA GLN A 158 9.89 -8.28 7.12
C GLN A 158 9.11 -8.34 8.43
N MET A 159 8.61 -7.20 8.91
CA MET A 159 7.83 -7.13 10.15
C MET A 159 6.54 -7.93 10.06
N ARG A 160 5.80 -7.77 8.95
CA ARG A 160 4.58 -8.56 8.68
C ARG A 160 4.85 -10.06 8.70
N ASN A 161 5.91 -10.51 8.03
CA ASN A 161 6.28 -11.92 7.98
C ASN A 161 6.67 -12.45 9.37
N ALA A 162 7.41 -11.68 10.17
CA ALA A 162 7.78 -12.08 11.53
C ALA A 162 6.54 -12.24 12.43
N THR A 163 5.60 -11.28 12.39
CA THR A 163 4.34 -11.38 13.14
C THR A 163 3.50 -12.57 12.72
N GLN A 164 3.42 -12.85 11.41
CA GLN A 164 2.68 -14.00 10.89
C GLN A 164 3.30 -15.34 11.30
N GLN A 165 4.63 -15.46 11.27
CA GLN A 165 5.34 -16.66 11.71
C GLN A 165 5.12 -16.94 13.21
N GLN A 166 5.22 -15.90 14.05
CA GLN A 166 4.97 -16.02 15.48
C GLN A 166 3.53 -16.44 15.77
N SER A 167 2.56 -15.82 15.08
CA SER A 167 1.14 -16.16 15.22
C SER A 167 0.85 -17.61 14.82
N GLN A 168 1.54 -18.12 13.80
CA GLN A 168 1.38 -19.52 13.38
C GLN A 168 1.98 -20.49 14.41
N GLN A 169 3.15 -20.17 14.98
CA GLN A 169 3.75 -20.97 16.05
C GLN A 169 2.85 -21.01 17.29
N ASP A 170 2.27 -19.88 17.69
CA ASP A 170 1.36 -19.82 18.83
C ASP A 170 0.09 -20.65 18.63
N LYS A 171 -0.46 -20.68 17.40
CA LYS A 171 -1.60 -21.54 17.07
C LYS A 171 -1.23 -23.01 17.19
N THR A 172 -0.11 -23.42 16.59
CA THR A 172 0.37 -24.81 16.67
C THR A 172 0.63 -25.23 18.11
N ASN A 173 1.27 -24.37 18.92
CA ASN A 173 1.52 -24.66 20.34
C ASN A 173 0.22 -24.82 21.14
N LYS A 174 -0.78 -23.97 20.88
CA LYS A 174 -2.10 -24.08 21.53
C LYS A 174 -2.85 -25.33 21.10
N GLU A 175 -2.78 -25.70 19.84
CA GLU A 175 -3.39 -26.93 19.33
C GLU A 175 -2.71 -28.15 19.94
N SER A 176 -1.37 -28.21 19.94
CA SER A 176 -0.61 -29.30 20.56
C SER A 176 -0.75 -29.41 22.08
N ALA A 177 -1.10 -28.31 22.78
CA ALA A 177 -1.40 -28.34 24.22
C ALA A 177 -2.82 -28.83 24.54
N ASN A 178 -3.69 -28.94 23.54
CA ASN A 178 -5.07 -29.43 23.67
C ASN A 178 -5.26 -30.88 23.17
N PHE A 179 -4.18 -31.54 22.73
CA PHE A 179 -4.11 -32.97 22.38
C PHE A 179 -3.20 -33.71 23.35
#